data_AF-A0A1C0YJ41-F1
#
_entry.id   AF-A0A1C0YJ41-F1
#
_cell.length_a   1.000
_cell.length_b   1.000
_cell.length_c   1.000
_cell.angle_alpha   90.00
_cell.angle_beta   90.00
_cell.angle_gamma   90.00
#
_symmetry.space_group_name_H-M   'P 1'
#
loop_
_entity.id
_entity.type
_entity.pdbx_description
1 polymer ?
#
loop_
_entity_poly.entity_id
_entity_poly.type
_entity_poly.pdbx_seq_one_letter_code
_entity_poly.pdbx_strand_id
1 'polypeptide(L)'
;MKAKMLAAASIFILLVGGGLVYIFLQQQQEQPQAPLFTQVDFDVEHKKAAVDRMDWSTGKAVYQYVALTEAQQQEILRLFEGATFEKMDAFPEDYDYSITLNWNTRHRLFIDLDAQAVVDPENTTAYRITSNAQEIVDVFNALQ
;
A
#
# COMPACT_ATOMS: atom_id res chain seq x y z
N MET A 1 -8.89 6.97 -61.43
CA MET A 1 -9.74 7.14 -60.23
C MET A 1 -9.49 6.13 -59.09
N LYS A 2 -8.54 5.18 -59.18
CA LYS A 2 -8.38 4.11 -58.15
C LYS A 2 -7.26 4.33 -57.13
N ALA A 3 -6.28 5.21 -57.37
CA ALA A 3 -5.15 5.44 -56.47
C ALA A 3 -5.46 6.38 -55.28
N LYS A 4 -6.49 7.23 -55.38
CA LYS A 4 -6.85 8.20 -54.31
C LYS A 4 -7.65 7.58 -53.16
N MET A 5 -8.28 6.41 -53.36
CA MET A 5 -9.07 5.73 -52.32
C MET A 5 -8.22 4.88 -51.36
N LEU A 6 -7.04 4.40 -51.79
CA LEU A 6 -6.15 3.59 -50.93
C LEU A 6 -5.42 4.45 -49.88
N ALA A 7 -4.99 5.66 -50.23
CA ALA A 7 -4.30 6.55 -49.31
C ALA A 7 -5.19 7.04 -48.16
N ALA A 8 -6.49 7.22 -48.42
CA ALA A 8 -7.46 7.65 -47.41
C ALA A 8 -7.75 6.56 -46.36
N ALA A 9 -7.74 5.29 -46.76
CA ALA A 9 -7.95 4.16 -45.85
C ALA A 9 -6.74 3.95 -44.90
N SER A 10 -5.51 4.18 -45.37
CA SER A 10 -4.29 4.03 -44.57
C SER A 10 -4.16 5.09 -43.46
N ILE A 11 -4.60 6.32 -43.74
CA ILE A 11 -4.58 7.42 -42.76
C ILE A 11 -5.59 7.17 -41.62
N PHE A 12 -6.74 6.57 -41.95
CA PHE A 12 -7.78 6.27 -40.96
C PHE A 12 -7.34 5.20 -39.95
N ILE A 13 -6.59 4.18 -40.40
CA ILE A 13 -6.08 3.11 -39.52
C ILE A 13 -5.00 3.64 -38.55
N LEU A 14 -4.15 4.58 -38.99
CA LEU A 14 -3.15 5.21 -38.12
C LEU A 14 -3.78 6.14 -37.08
N LEU A 15 -4.85 6.88 -37.44
CA LEU A 15 -5.55 7.77 -36.52
C LEU A 15 -6.38 7.00 -35.48
N VAL A 16 -7.10 5.95 -35.91
CA VAL A 16 -7.91 5.13 -35.00
C VAL A 16 -7.02 4.19 -34.17
N GLY A 17 -6.01 3.56 -34.77
CA GLY A 17 -5.07 2.69 -34.06
C GLY A 17 -4.17 3.46 -33.08
N GLY A 18 -3.63 4.62 -33.50
CA GLY A 18 -2.82 5.48 -32.62
C GLY A 18 -3.65 6.10 -31.49
N GLY A 19 -4.89 6.51 -31.77
CA GLY A 19 -5.82 7.02 -30.75
C GLY A 19 -6.21 5.97 -29.72
N LEU A 20 -6.49 4.73 -30.14
CA LEU A 20 -6.80 3.62 -29.23
C LEU A 20 -5.58 3.21 -28.39
N VAL A 21 -4.37 3.21 -28.96
CA VAL A 21 -3.13 2.96 -28.21
C VAL A 21 -2.84 4.08 -27.21
N TYR A 22 -3.07 5.34 -27.58
CA TYR A 22 -2.91 6.48 -26.67
C TYR A 22 -3.91 6.45 -25.51
N ILE A 23 -5.16 6.05 -25.75
CA ILE A 23 -6.18 5.87 -24.70
C ILE A 23 -5.83 4.68 -23.79
N PHE A 24 -5.33 3.57 -24.35
CA PHE A 24 -4.91 2.40 -23.57
C PHE A 24 -3.67 2.69 -22.71
N LEU A 25 -2.74 3.50 -23.23
CA LEU A 25 -1.58 4.00 -22.46
C LEU A 25 -1.99 5.04 -21.40
N GLN A 26 -3.03 5.85 -21.63
CA GLN A 26 -3.58 6.75 -20.61
C GLN A 26 -4.38 6.01 -19.53
N GLN A 27 -5.00 4.86 -19.81
CA GLN A 27 -5.63 4.05 -18.76
C GLN A 27 -4.62 3.37 -17.83
N GLN A 28 -3.35 3.30 -18.21
CA GLN A 28 -2.25 2.98 -17.30
C GLN A 28 -1.70 4.20 -16.54
N GLN A 29 -2.31 5.39 -16.68
CA GLN A 29 -2.01 6.48 -15.75
C GLN A 29 -2.52 6.08 -14.37
N GLU A 30 -1.58 5.52 -13.62
CA GLU A 30 -1.39 5.66 -12.18
C GLU A 30 -2.69 6.03 -11.49
N GLN A 31 -3.40 5.01 -10.97
CA GLN A 31 -4.41 5.28 -9.95
C GLN A 31 -3.78 6.28 -8.97
N PRO A 32 -4.44 7.43 -8.71
CA PRO A 32 -3.85 8.41 -7.82
C PRO A 32 -3.57 7.70 -6.50
N GLN A 33 -2.27 7.54 -6.18
CA GLN A 33 -1.82 7.00 -4.92
C GLN A 33 -2.33 7.97 -3.86
N ALA A 34 -3.49 7.68 -3.27
CA ALA A 34 -3.90 8.38 -2.07
C ALA A 34 -2.86 7.99 -1.01
N PRO A 35 -2.07 8.94 -0.48
CA PRO A 35 -1.08 8.60 0.51
C PRO A 35 -1.83 8.06 1.74
N LEU A 36 -1.47 6.84 2.17
CA LEU A 36 -2.01 6.20 3.39
C LEU A 36 -1.94 7.15 4.59
N PHE A 37 -0.87 7.94 4.65
CA PHE A 37 -0.64 8.95 5.66
C PHE A 37 -0.93 10.34 5.09
N THR A 38 -2.16 10.81 5.27
CA THR A 38 -2.49 12.21 4.97
C THR A 38 -2.16 13.09 6.18
N GLN A 39 -1.51 14.24 5.95
CA GLN A 39 -1.25 15.27 6.98
C GLN A 39 -0.31 14.84 8.13
N VAL A 40 0.53 13.83 7.89
CA VAL A 40 1.55 13.41 8.87
C VAL A 40 2.77 14.30 8.79
N ASP A 41 3.24 14.74 9.95
CA ASP A 41 4.55 15.35 10.12
C ASP A 41 5.53 14.29 10.61
N PHE A 42 6.42 13.88 9.71
CA PHE A 42 7.44 12.90 10.01
C PHE A 42 8.67 13.49 10.71
N ASP A 43 8.74 14.78 11.09
CA ASP A 43 9.94 15.37 11.74
C ASP A 43 9.74 15.70 13.23
N VAL A 44 8.80 15.02 13.89
CA VAL A 44 8.54 15.19 15.32
C VAL A 44 9.54 14.45 16.21
N GLU A 45 9.88 15.03 17.37
CA GLU A 45 10.89 14.50 18.29
C GLU A 45 10.48 13.19 19.00
N HIS A 46 9.19 12.95 19.19
CA HIS A 46 8.69 11.86 20.05
C HIS A 46 7.83 10.86 19.29
N LYS A 47 8.42 10.26 18.25
CA LYS A 47 7.80 9.18 17.49
C LYS A 47 7.80 7.88 18.28
N LYS A 48 6.72 7.09 18.17
CA LYS A 48 6.62 5.76 18.78
C LYS A 48 5.87 4.78 17.88
N ALA A 49 6.23 3.51 17.99
CA ALA A 49 5.49 2.41 17.40
C ALA A 49 5.05 1.42 18.49
N ALA A 50 3.85 0.88 18.35
CA ALA A 50 3.36 -0.22 19.17
C ALA A 50 2.80 -1.30 18.25
N VAL A 51 3.04 -2.56 18.59
CA VAL A 51 2.63 -3.72 17.79
C VAL A 51 1.92 -4.73 18.68
N ASP A 52 0.79 -5.21 18.20
CA ASP A 52 0.10 -6.38 18.73
C ASP A 52 0.09 -7.46 17.65
N ARG A 53 0.44 -8.69 18.00
CA ARG A 53 0.19 -9.86 17.14
C ARG A 53 -1.29 -10.19 17.21
N MET A 54 -1.87 -10.58 16.08
CA MET A 54 -3.28 -10.96 15.97
C MET A 54 -3.40 -12.47 15.78
N ASP A 55 -4.19 -13.11 16.62
CA ASP A 55 -4.51 -14.55 16.55
C ASP A 55 -6.00 -14.71 16.24
N TRP A 56 -6.30 -15.48 15.19
CA TRP A 56 -7.65 -15.71 14.66
C TRP A 56 -8.18 -17.12 14.95
N SER A 57 -7.47 -17.94 15.74
CA SER A 57 -7.83 -19.33 16.05
C SER A 57 -9.25 -19.53 16.63
N THR A 58 -9.86 -18.48 17.18
CA THR A 58 -11.21 -18.50 17.77
C THR A 58 -12.30 -17.93 16.84
N GLY A 59 -11.95 -17.55 15.60
CA GLY A 59 -12.81 -16.82 14.67
C GLY A 59 -13.02 -15.34 15.05
N LYS A 60 -12.25 -14.83 16.01
CA LYS A 60 -12.19 -13.43 16.42
C LYS A 60 -10.73 -13.05 16.64
N ALA A 61 -10.37 -11.81 16.31
CA ALA A 61 -9.06 -11.26 16.60
C ALA A 61 -8.78 -11.23 18.11
N VAL A 62 -7.76 -11.97 18.53
CA VAL A 62 -7.15 -11.86 19.85
C VAL A 62 -5.82 -11.12 19.71
N TYR A 63 -5.69 -9.99 20.40
CA TYR A 63 -4.50 -9.14 20.34
C TYR A 63 -3.52 -9.54 21.44
N GLN A 64 -2.27 -9.82 21.04
CA GLN A 64 -1.18 -10.19 21.93
C GLN A 64 -0.09 -9.11 21.83
N TYR A 65 0.12 -8.36 22.91
CA TYR A 65 1.10 -7.29 22.93
C TYR A 65 2.52 -7.80 22.65
N VAL A 66 3.21 -7.14 21.73
CA VAL A 66 4.62 -7.39 21.42
C VAL A 66 5.46 -6.28 22.05
N ALA A 67 6.34 -6.66 22.99
CA ALA A 67 7.27 -5.72 23.60
C ALA A 67 8.37 -5.34 22.59
N LEU A 68 8.45 -4.05 22.25
CA LEU A 68 9.45 -3.52 21.32
C LEU A 68 10.56 -2.76 22.05
N THR A 69 11.81 -3.06 21.68
CA THR A 69 12.96 -2.19 22.01
C THR A 69 12.86 -0.86 21.27
N GLU A 70 13.58 0.16 21.74
CA GLU A 70 13.63 1.46 21.06
C GLU A 70 14.14 1.34 19.61
N ALA A 71 15.15 0.48 19.38
CA ALA A 71 15.69 0.22 18.05
C ALA A 71 14.64 -0.39 17.11
N GLN A 72 13.84 -1.36 17.59
CA GLN A 72 12.76 -1.95 16.80
C GLN A 72 11.67 -0.92 16.48
N GLN A 73 11.30 -0.07 17.44
CA GLN A 73 10.33 1.00 17.19
C GLN A 73 10.82 1.98 16.11
N GLN A 74 12.08 2.41 16.20
CA GLN A 74 12.69 3.31 15.23
C GLN A 74 12.76 2.69 13.84
N GLU A 75 13.13 1.42 13.73
CA GLU A 75 13.22 0.74 12.44
C GLU A 75 11.85 0.60 11.79
N ILE A 76 10.82 0.21 12.55
CA ILE A 76 9.44 0.17 12.07
C ILE A 76 9.00 1.55 11.56
N LEU A 77 9.23 2.62 12.34
CA LEU A 77 8.87 3.98 11.93
C LEU A 77 9.58 4.37 10.63
N ARG A 78 10.90 4.14 10.54
CA ARG A 78 11.70 4.42 9.35
C ARG A 78 11.16 3.70 8.10
N LEU A 79 10.79 2.43 8.24
CA LEU A 79 10.27 1.63 7.14
C LEU A 79 8.94 2.18 6.62
N PHE A 80 8.02 2.53 7.51
CA PHE A 80 6.71 3.09 7.15
C PHE A 80 6.78 4.53 6.65
N GLU A 81 7.73 5.34 7.13
CA GLU A 81 8.00 6.68 6.60
C GLU A 81 8.46 6.64 5.13
N GLY A 82 9.26 5.64 4.76
CA GLY A 82 9.76 5.44 3.40
C GLY A 82 8.90 4.51 2.52
N ALA A 83 7.82 3.96 3.07
CA ALA A 83 6.97 3.03 2.34
C ALA A 83 6.00 3.77 1.40
N THR A 84 5.75 3.15 0.26
CA THR A 84 4.75 3.57 -0.73
C THR A 84 3.66 2.51 -0.80
N PHE A 85 2.47 2.96 -1.16
CA PHE A 85 1.24 2.18 -1.03
C PHE A 85 0.39 2.32 -2.28
N GLU A 86 -0.16 1.20 -2.75
CA GLU A 86 -1.14 1.17 -3.84
C GLU A 86 -2.47 0.64 -3.30
N LYS A 87 -3.57 1.33 -3.57
CA LYS A 87 -4.89 0.91 -3.10
C LYS A 87 -5.27 -0.43 -3.73
N MET A 88 -5.86 -1.31 -2.92
CA MET A 88 -6.35 -2.62 -3.35
C MET A 88 -7.88 -2.66 -3.39
N ASP A 89 -8.42 -3.44 -4.32
CA ASP A 89 -9.86 -3.74 -4.40
C ASP A 89 -10.28 -4.93 -3.52
N ALA A 90 -9.31 -5.74 -3.08
CA ALA A 90 -9.53 -6.90 -2.23
C ALA A 90 -8.99 -6.67 -0.82
N PHE A 91 -9.75 -7.12 0.18
CA PHE A 91 -9.37 -7.10 1.58
C PHE A 91 -8.82 -8.46 2.01
N PRO A 92 -7.74 -8.50 2.79
CA PRO A 92 -7.36 -9.71 3.52
C PRO A 92 -8.49 -10.16 4.45
N GLU A 93 -8.65 -11.48 4.62
CA GLU A 93 -9.62 -12.06 5.54
C GLU A 93 -9.12 -12.02 6.98
N ASP A 94 -7.85 -12.38 7.18
CA ASP A 94 -7.14 -12.36 8.45
C ASP A 94 -5.92 -11.44 8.36
N TYR A 95 -5.43 -10.98 9.52
CA TYR A 95 -4.25 -10.13 9.65
C TYR A 95 -3.31 -10.70 10.69
N ASP A 96 -2.00 -10.57 10.47
CA ASP A 96 -0.97 -11.07 11.38
C ASP A 96 -0.69 -10.11 12.54
N TYR A 97 -0.75 -8.79 12.26
CA TYR A 97 -0.40 -7.76 13.24
C TYR A 97 -1.32 -6.55 13.17
N SER A 98 -1.50 -5.91 14.33
CA SER A 98 -2.01 -4.55 14.47
C SER A 98 -0.88 -3.65 14.91
N ILE A 99 -0.59 -2.61 14.12
CA ILE A 99 0.40 -1.61 14.43
C ILE A 99 -0.26 -0.28 14.77
N THR A 100 0.29 0.43 15.74
CA THR A 100 0.03 1.86 15.97
C THR A 100 1.31 2.64 15.73
N LEU A 101 1.30 3.51 14.73
CA LEU A 101 2.35 4.48 14.42
C LEU A 101 1.94 5.83 14.99
N ASN A 102 2.82 6.45 15.78
CA ASN A 102 2.57 7.76 16.37
C ASN A 102 3.73 8.68 16.02
N TRP A 103 3.51 9.53 15.02
CA TRP A 103 4.43 10.63 14.67
C TRP A 103 3.93 11.90 15.37
N ASN A 104 3.06 12.66 14.70
CA ASN A 104 2.26 13.76 15.26
C ASN A 104 0.80 13.34 15.49
N THR A 105 0.31 12.43 14.64
CA THR A 105 -1.01 11.82 14.70
C THR A 105 -0.87 10.32 14.88
N ARG A 106 -1.85 9.72 15.56
CA ARG A 106 -1.93 8.29 15.75
C ARG A 106 -2.54 7.65 14.50
N HIS A 107 -1.82 6.71 13.90
CA HIS A 107 -2.32 5.86 12.82
C HIS A 107 -2.33 4.41 13.27
N ARG A 108 -3.47 3.74 13.15
CA ARG A 108 -3.56 2.29 13.35
C ARG A 108 -3.66 1.62 11.99
N LEU A 109 -2.92 0.54 11.80
CA LEU A 109 -3.00 -0.30 10.61
C LEU A 109 -3.07 -1.78 11.02
N PHE A 110 -3.76 -2.58 10.23
CA PHE A 110 -3.62 -4.04 10.26
C PHE A 110 -2.70 -4.48 9.13
N ILE A 111 -1.87 -5.49 9.38
CA ILE A 111 -0.85 -5.97 8.45
C ILE A 111 -1.10 -7.44 8.16
N ASP A 112 -1.11 -7.77 6.87
CA ASP A 112 -1.02 -9.13 6.35
C ASP A 112 0.36 -9.27 5.69
N LEU A 113 1.21 -10.10 6.30
CA LEU A 113 2.59 -10.30 5.86
C LEU A 113 2.66 -11.10 4.55
N ASP A 114 1.76 -12.08 4.38
CA ASP A 114 1.74 -12.95 3.20
C ASP A 114 1.30 -12.16 1.96
N ALA A 115 0.26 -11.32 2.10
CA ALA A 115 -0.20 -10.45 1.03
C ALA A 115 0.67 -9.19 0.83
N GLN A 116 1.58 -8.92 1.77
CA GLN A 116 2.35 -7.67 1.86
C GLN A 116 1.42 -6.45 1.81
N ALA A 117 0.37 -6.50 2.62
CA ALA A 117 -0.73 -5.56 2.58
C ALA A 117 -0.95 -4.93 3.95
N VAL A 118 -1.48 -3.70 3.93
CA VAL A 118 -1.97 -3.02 5.11
C VAL A 118 -3.41 -2.60 4.92
N VAL A 119 -4.18 -2.64 6.01
CA VAL A 119 -5.54 -2.12 6.05
C VAL A 119 -5.58 -0.96 7.03
N ASP A 120 -6.11 0.16 6.57
CA ASP A 120 -6.55 1.24 7.43
C ASP A 120 -7.96 0.90 7.95
N PRO A 121 -8.12 0.55 9.25
CA PRO A 121 -9.41 0.18 9.81
C PRO A 121 -10.36 1.37 9.97
N GLU A 122 -9.87 2.62 9.96
CA GLU A 122 -10.71 3.81 10.09
C GLU A 122 -11.37 4.16 8.76
N ASN A 123 -10.62 4.07 7.66
CA ASN A 123 -11.11 4.33 6.32
C ASN A 123 -11.55 3.07 5.57
N THR A 124 -11.47 1.91 6.21
CA THR A 124 -11.79 0.59 5.64
C THR A 124 -11.18 0.42 4.25
N THR A 125 -9.90 0.77 4.10
CA THR A 125 -9.20 0.73 2.81
C THR A 125 -7.97 -0.17 2.92
N ALA A 126 -7.84 -1.09 1.97
CA ALA A 126 -6.68 -1.96 1.84
C ALA A 126 -5.65 -1.37 0.87
N TYR A 127 -4.38 -1.58 1.17
CA TYR A 127 -3.26 -1.13 0.37
C TYR A 127 -2.19 -2.22 0.28
N ARG A 128 -1.62 -2.39 -0.91
CA ARG A 128 -0.39 -3.15 -1.13
C ARG A 128 0.79 -2.27 -0.79
N ILE A 129 1.76 -2.80 -0.05
CA ILE A 129 3.03 -2.14 0.18
C ILE A 129 3.88 -2.30 -1.09
N THR A 130 4.26 -1.20 -1.73
CA THR A 130 4.99 -1.22 -3.02
C THR A 130 6.48 -0.86 -2.87
N SER A 131 6.89 -0.25 -1.75
CA SER A 131 8.30 -0.12 -1.35
C SER A 131 8.53 -0.59 0.08
N ASN A 132 9.74 -1.12 0.35
CA ASN A 132 10.14 -1.68 1.64
C ASN A 132 9.30 -2.89 2.12
N ALA A 133 8.47 -3.49 1.25
CA ALA A 133 7.56 -4.57 1.63
C ALA A 133 8.29 -5.76 2.27
N GLN A 134 9.38 -6.23 1.65
CA GLN A 134 10.16 -7.33 2.19
C GLN A 134 10.85 -6.97 3.51
N GLU A 135 11.41 -5.76 3.62
CA GLU A 135 12.06 -5.30 4.86
C GLU A 135 11.06 -5.22 6.02
N ILE A 136 9.83 -4.75 5.74
CA ILE A 136 8.73 -4.77 6.70
C ILE A 136 8.42 -6.21 7.10
N VAL A 137 8.23 -7.13 6.15
CA VAL A 137 7.98 -8.54 6.44
C VAL A 137 9.09 -9.14 7.32
N ASP A 138 10.34 -8.88 7.00
CA ASP A 138 11.49 -9.39 7.75
C ASP A 138 11.52 -8.85 9.19
N VAL A 139 11.25 -7.56 9.38
CA VAL A 139 11.17 -6.94 10.71
C VAL A 139 10.06 -7.56 11.54
N PHE A 140 8.86 -7.77 10.97
CA PHE A 140 7.75 -8.36 11.71
C PHE A 140 7.95 -9.85 12.01
N ASN A 141 8.55 -10.61 11.08
CA ASN A 141 8.92 -12.01 11.34
C ASN A 141 9.95 -12.13 12.46
N ALA A 142 10.86 -11.16 12.61
CA ALA A 142 11.82 -11.12 13.71
C ALA A 142 11.20 -10.79 15.08
N LEU A 143 9.91 -10.41 15.13
CA LEU A 143 9.16 -10.18 16.37
C LEU A 143 8.47 -11.43 16.93
N GLN A 144 8.51 -12.56 16.21
CA GLN A 144 7.83 -13.82 16.55
C GLN A 144 8.50 -14.60 17.67
#